data_AF-E2GM98-F1
#
_entry.id   AF-E2GM98-F1
#
_cell.length_a   1.000
_cell.length_b   1.000
_cell.length_c   1.000
_cell.angle_alpha   90.00
_cell.angle_beta   90.00
_cell.angle_gamma   90.00
#
_symmetry.space_group_name_H-M   'P 1'
#
loop_
_entity.id
_entity.type
_entity.pdbx_description
1 polymer ?
#
loop_
_entity_poly.entity_id
_entity_poly.type
_entity_poly.pdbx_seq_one_letter_code
_entity_poly.pdbx_strand_id
1 'polypeptide(L)'
;NKSTAEAVCREIGVFCSTEDISSKSFTGKEFMALEDKQQIEILSQDGGKVMARSSPLDKQEIVRGGLAEGSFGEVVAVTGDGANVSAPALNEADIGLAMGVITGTEVAKESADTVLADDNFSTIV
;
A
#
# COMPACT_ATOMS: atom_id res chain seq x y z
N ASN A 1 -6.96 11.13 6.03
CA ASN A 1 -8.19 11.01 6.85
C ASN A 1 -8.91 9.76 6.37
N LYS A 2 -9.53 8.96 7.25
CA LYS A 2 -10.17 7.68 6.86
C LYS A 2 -11.28 7.90 5.82
N SER A 3 -12.16 8.87 6.07
CA SER A 3 -13.24 9.23 5.15
C SER A 3 -12.75 9.68 3.76
N THR A 4 -11.65 10.44 3.70
CA THR A 4 -11.07 10.85 2.41
C THR A 4 -10.49 9.67 1.65
N ALA A 5 -9.80 8.75 2.34
CA ALA A 5 -9.25 7.56 1.70
C ALA A 5 -10.36 6.68 1.13
N GLU A 6 -11.42 6.45 1.90
CA GLU A 6 -12.60 5.68 1.45
C GLU A 6 -13.29 6.33 0.24
N ALA A 7 -13.41 7.67 0.24
CA ALA A 7 -14.00 8.40 -0.88
C ALA A 7 -13.18 8.25 -2.16
N VAL A 8 -11.85 8.43 -2.08
CA VAL A 8 -10.95 8.25 -3.24
C VAL A 8 -10.98 6.80 -3.74
N CYS A 9 -10.98 5.82 -2.83
CA CYS A 9 -11.04 4.40 -3.20
C CYS A 9 -12.34 4.02 -3.91
N ARG A 10 -13.46 4.67 -3.60
CA ARG A 10 -14.71 4.51 -4.37
C ARG A 10 -14.62 5.17 -5.75
N GLU A 11 -13.96 6.30 -5.86
CA GLU A 11 -13.80 7.03 -7.12
C GLU A 11 -12.93 6.27 -8.13
N ILE A 12 -11.84 5.65 -7.66
CA ILE A 12 -10.93 4.84 -8.49
C ILE A 12 -11.40 3.39 -8.69
N GLY A 13 -12.53 3.00 -8.08
CA GLY A 13 -13.11 1.66 -8.26
C GLY A 13 -12.52 0.54 -7.40
N VAL A 14 -11.73 0.87 -6.36
CA VAL A 14 -11.25 -0.13 -5.36
C VAL A 14 -12.42 -0.68 -4.53
N PHE A 15 -13.44 0.14 -4.28
CA PHE A 15 -14.68 -0.28 -3.62
C PHE A 15 -15.89 -0.04 -4.50
N CYS A 16 -16.86 -0.96 -4.49
CA CYS A 16 -18.16 -0.70 -5.08
C CYS A 16 -18.96 0.30 -4.23
N SER A 17 -19.85 1.07 -4.87
CA SER A 17 -20.60 2.18 -4.25
C SER A 17 -21.47 1.73 -3.06
N THR A 18 -21.88 0.46 -3.05
CA THR A 18 -22.78 -0.15 -2.06
C THR A 18 -22.11 -1.24 -1.23
N GLU A 19 -20.79 -1.39 -1.33
CA GLU A 19 -20.06 -2.44 -0.63
C GLU A 19 -19.84 -2.08 0.84
N ASP A 20 -19.93 -3.08 1.71
CA ASP A 20 -19.55 -2.92 3.11
C ASP A 20 -18.02 -2.85 3.23
N ILE A 21 -17.54 -1.69 3.64
CA ILE A 21 -16.11 -1.37 3.77
C ILE A 21 -15.62 -1.53 5.23
N SER A 22 -16.49 -1.93 6.17
CA SER A 22 -16.11 -1.97 7.60
C SER A 22 -14.97 -2.97 7.88
N SER A 23 -14.88 -4.05 7.10
CA SER A 23 -13.81 -5.06 7.18
C SER A 23 -12.66 -4.80 6.20
N LYS A 24 -12.73 -3.70 5.42
CA LYS A 24 -11.75 -3.39 4.35
C LYS A 24 -11.03 -2.07 4.53
N SER A 25 -11.52 -1.20 5.41
CA SER A 25 -10.97 0.12 5.69
C SER A 25 -10.52 0.23 7.15
N PHE A 26 -9.22 0.40 7.35
CA PHE A 26 -8.60 0.54 8.67
C PHE A 26 -7.79 1.84 8.74
N THR A 27 -7.60 2.35 9.95
CA THR A 27 -6.50 3.28 10.21
C THR A 27 -5.23 2.51 10.58
N GLY A 28 -4.05 3.10 10.37
CA GLY A 28 -2.79 2.46 10.80
C GLY A 28 -2.82 2.03 12.27
N LYS A 29 -3.40 2.87 13.15
CA LYS A 29 -3.57 2.52 14.57
C LYS A 29 -4.54 1.38 14.82
N GLU A 30 -5.65 1.32 14.08
CA GLU A 30 -6.64 0.23 14.20
C GLU A 30 -6.02 -1.10 13.76
N PHE A 31 -5.25 -1.10 12.67
CA PHE A 31 -4.60 -2.29 12.15
C PHE A 31 -3.49 -2.79 13.08
N MET A 32 -2.60 -1.89 13.51
CA MET A 32 -1.49 -2.22 14.41
C MET A 32 -1.94 -2.62 15.83
N ALA A 33 -3.20 -2.37 16.19
CA ALA A 33 -3.77 -2.84 17.46
C ALA A 33 -4.25 -4.30 17.42
N LEU A 34 -4.35 -4.89 16.23
CA LEU A 34 -4.69 -6.30 16.04
C LEU A 34 -3.45 -7.18 16.24
N GLU A 35 -3.67 -8.44 16.60
CA GLU A 35 -2.59 -9.43 16.66
C GLU A 35 -2.09 -9.75 15.24
N ASP A 36 -0.80 -10.06 15.10
CA ASP A 36 -0.14 -10.37 13.81
C ASP A 36 -0.93 -11.39 12.99
N LYS A 37 -1.49 -12.42 13.65
CA LYS A 37 -2.31 -13.44 12.98
C LYS A 37 -3.60 -12.88 12.38
N GLN A 38 -4.24 -11.92 13.06
CA GLN A 38 -5.45 -11.27 12.57
C GLN A 38 -5.14 -10.26 11.46
N GLN A 39 -4.00 -9.56 11.58
CA GLN A 39 -3.50 -8.69 10.53
C GLN A 39 -3.27 -9.46 9.23
N ILE A 40 -2.58 -10.59 9.35
CA ILE A 40 -2.38 -11.53 8.25
C ILE A 40 -3.73 -11.98 7.70
N GLU A 41 -4.63 -12.52 8.53
CA GLU A 41 -5.95 -13.00 8.09
C GLU A 41 -6.77 -11.93 7.34
N ILE A 42 -6.70 -10.67 7.76
CA ILE A 42 -7.36 -9.54 7.07
C ILE A 42 -6.72 -9.23 5.73
N LEU A 43 -5.40 -9.33 5.62
CA LEU A 43 -4.65 -9.13 4.37
C LEU A 43 -4.83 -10.33 3.41
N SER A 44 -4.96 -11.55 3.92
CA SER A 44 -5.18 -12.77 3.12
C SER A 44 -6.63 -12.88 2.62
N GLN A 45 -7.58 -12.34 3.38
CA GLN A 45 -8.97 -12.21 2.93
C GLN A 45 -9.10 -10.98 2.02
N ASP A 46 -10.20 -10.83 1.28
CA ASP A 46 -10.51 -9.63 0.47
C ASP A 46 -10.75 -8.35 1.33
N GLY A 47 -10.20 -8.32 2.55
CA GLY A 47 -10.12 -7.22 3.49
C GLY A 47 -8.87 -6.35 3.27
N GLY A 48 -8.62 -5.43 4.19
CA GLY A 48 -7.36 -4.65 4.21
C GLY A 48 -7.11 -3.69 3.03
N LYS A 49 -8.06 -3.50 2.11
CA LYS A 49 -7.88 -2.72 0.86
C LYS A 49 -7.47 -1.26 1.08
N VAL A 50 -7.81 -0.67 2.22
CA VAL A 50 -7.50 0.74 2.51
C VAL A 50 -6.97 0.91 3.92
N MET A 51 -5.80 1.55 4.01
CA MET A 51 -5.23 2.01 5.27
C MET A 51 -5.02 3.52 5.27
N ALA A 52 -5.73 4.19 6.17
CA ALA A 52 -5.63 5.63 6.32
C ALA A 52 -4.73 6.01 7.51
N ARG A 53 -4.02 7.14 7.40
CA ARG A 53 -3.20 7.69 8.50
C ARG A 53 -2.16 6.68 9.03
N SER A 54 -1.59 5.86 8.16
CA SER A 54 -0.49 4.95 8.49
C SER A 54 0.84 5.69 8.63
N SER A 55 1.66 5.22 9.56
CA SER A 55 3.05 5.62 9.74
C SER A 55 3.95 4.92 8.71
N PRO A 56 5.20 5.39 8.50
CA PRO A 56 6.15 4.71 7.61
C PRO A 56 6.41 3.26 8.04
N LEU A 57 6.48 3.01 9.36
CA LEU A 57 6.68 1.68 9.94
C LEU A 57 5.47 0.79 9.71
N ASP A 58 4.25 1.33 9.85
CA ASP A 58 3.02 0.56 9.60
C ASP A 58 3.00 0.03 8.16
N LYS A 59 3.45 0.85 7.20
CA LYS A 59 3.54 0.45 5.78
C LYS A 59 4.54 -0.66 5.54
N GLN A 60 5.68 -0.60 6.22
CA GLN A 60 6.70 -1.63 6.14
C GLN A 60 6.16 -2.97 6.68
N GLU A 61 5.51 -2.95 7.84
CA GLU A 61 4.91 -4.16 8.42
C GLU A 61 3.79 -4.75 7.54
N ILE A 62 3.04 -3.92 6.82
CA ILE A 62 2.04 -4.41 5.85
C ILE A 62 2.70 -5.10 4.67
N VAL A 63 3.75 -4.50 4.10
CA VAL A 63 4.51 -5.10 2.99
C VAL A 63 5.12 -6.41 3.46
N ARG A 64 5.73 -6.43 4.65
CA ARG A 64 6.29 -7.63 5.26
C ARG A 64 5.24 -8.69 5.56
N GLY A 65 4.06 -8.31 6.03
CA GLY A 65 2.93 -9.20 6.26
C GLY A 65 2.39 -9.81 4.96
N GLY A 66 2.24 -8.98 3.92
CA GLY A 66 1.87 -9.43 2.58
C GLY A 66 2.93 -10.33 1.92
N LEU A 67 4.21 -10.04 2.10
CA LEU A 67 5.33 -10.88 1.65
C LEU A 67 5.47 -12.16 2.47
N ALA A 68 5.18 -12.12 3.77
CA ALA A 68 5.16 -13.30 4.63
C ALA A 68 4.05 -14.26 4.17
N GLU A 69 2.89 -13.73 3.79
CA GLU A 69 1.84 -14.47 3.07
C GLU A 69 2.28 -14.86 1.65
N GLY A 70 3.17 -14.10 1.02
CA GLY A 70 3.94 -14.47 -0.18
C GLY A 70 4.79 -15.74 -0.05
N SER A 71 4.87 -16.35 1.14
CA SER A 71 5.23 -17.78 1.28
C SER A 71 4.28 -18.72 0.50
N PHE A 72 3.12 -18.22 0.05
CA PHE A 72 2.20 -18.86 -0.90
C PHE A 72 2.40 -18.44 -2.38
N GLY A 73 3.39 -17.61 -2.70
CA GLY A 73 3.83 -17.33 -4.08
C GLY A 73 3.29 -16.05 -4.73
N GLU A 74 2.79 -15.08 -3.96
CA GLU A 74 2.36 -13.78 -4.47
C GLU A 74 3.53 -12.78 -4.50
N VAL A 75 3.62 -12.01 -5.59
CA VAL A 75 4.65 -10.98 -5.80
C VAL A 75 4.08 -9.64 -5.34
N VAL A 76 4.73 -9.00 -4.38
CA VAL A 76 4.28 -7.71 -3.83
C VAL A 76 4.98 -6.57 -4.55
N ALA A 77 4.21 -5.75 -5.25
CA ALA A 77 4.67 -4.51 -5.84
C ALA A 77 4.23 -3.31 -5.01
N VAL A 78 5.16 -2.39 -4.70
CA VAL A 78 4.89 -1.18 -3.91
C VAL A 78 5.14 0.05 -4.77
N THR A 79 4.17 0.96 -4.85
CA THR A 79 4.32 2.25 -5.53
C THR A 79 4.40 3.40 -4.52
N GLY A 80 5.32 4.35 -4.69
CA GLY A 80 5.41 5.51 -3.81
C GLY A 80 6.03 6.76 -4.45
N ASP A 81 5.54 7.93 -4.04
CA ASP A 81 5.94 9.26 -4.50
C ASP A 81 6.73 10.06 -3.45
N GLY A 82 6.54 9.78 -2.15
CA GLY A 82 7.08 10.60 -1.06
C GLY A 82 8.18 9.98 -0.19
N ALA A 83 9.12 10.80 0.30
CA ALA A 83 10.21 10.37 1.20
C ALA A 83 9.72 9.73 2.52
N ASN A 84 8.54 10.11 3.01
CA ASN A 84 7.92 9.54 4.21
C ASN A 84 7.38 8.12 4.03
N VAL A 85 7.28 7.63 2.79
CA VAL A 85 6.54 6.41 2.47
C VAL A 85 7.43 5.35 1.83
N SER A 86 8.52 5.77 1.18
CA SER A 86 9.09 5.00 0.09
C SER A 86 10.32 4.17 0.44
N ALA A 87 11.32 4.64 1.20
CA ALA A 87 12.60 3.92 1.24
C ALA A 87 12.56 2.50 1.86
N PRO A 88 11.97 2.27 3.06
CA PRO A 88 11.98 0.94 3.66
C PRO A 88 11.01 -0.02 2.94
N ALA A 89 9.80 0.46 2.64
CA ALA A 89 8.75 -0.36 2.03
C ALA A 89 9.03 -0.71 0.55
N LEU A 90 9.66 0.20 -0.22
CA LEU A 90 10.08 -0.11 -1.60
C LEU A 90 11.22 -1.13 -1.62
N ASN A 91 12.19 -1.02 -0.71
CA ASN A 91 13.30 -1.97 -0.62
C ASN A 91 12.88 -3.36 -0.11
N GLU A 92 11.82 -3.43 0.71
CA GLU A 92 11.34 -4.69 1.26
C GLU A 92 10.42 -5.43 0.28
N ALA A 93 9.74 -4.70 -0.61
CA ALA A 93 8.90 -5.27 -1.66
C ALA A 93 9.70 -6.09 -2.69
N ASP A 94 9.03 -7.02 -3.37
CA ASP A 94 9.65 -7.75 -4.49
C ASP A 94 9.94 -6.82 -5.69
N ILE A 95 9.08 -5.81 -5.88
CA ILE A 95 9.21 -4.80 -6.93
C ILE A 95 8.83 -3.42 -6.37
N GLY A 96 9.81 -2.53 -6.26
CA GLY A 96 9.61 -1.12 -5.92
C GLY A 96 9.39 -0.25 -7.16
N LEU A 97 8.29 0.52 -7.17
CA LEU A 97 7.93 1.46 -8.23
C LEU A 97 7.92 2.90 -7.68
N ALA A 98 8.78 3.76 -8.21
CA ALA A 98 8.76 5.19 -7.90
C ALA A 98 8.05 5.97 -9.00
N MET A 99 7.32 7.02 -8.58
CA MET A 99 6.83 8.03 -9.52
C MET A 99 8.00 8.88 -10.05
N GLY A 100 7.87 9.36 -11.27
CA GLY A 100 8.83 10.10 -12.04
C GLY A 100 9.00 11.56 -11.62
N VAL A 101 9.34 12.41 -12.59
CA VAL A 101 10.04 13.68 -12.35
C VAL A 101 9.20 14.70 -11.59
N ILE A 102 7.87 14.70 -11.76
CA ILE A 102 6.99 15.77 -11.25
C ILE A 102 6.55 15.51 -9.81
N THR A 103 6.29 14.24 -9.46
CA THR A 103 5.69 13.88 -8.17
C THR A 103 6.61 13.08 -7.25
N GLY A 104 7.60 12.36 -7.78
CA GLY A 104 8.50 11.52 -6.99
C GLY A 104 9.68 12.26 -6.37
N THR A 105 9.90 12.07 -5.07
CA THR A 105 11.12 12.53 -4.38
C THR A 105 12.36 11.77 -4.85
N GLU A 106 13.54 12.40 -4.78
CA GLU A 106 14.82 11.73 -5.12
C GLU A 106 15.04 10.48 -4.28
N VAL A 107 14.70 10.53 -2.99
CA VAL A 107 14.79 9.39 -2.05
C VAL A 107 13.93 8.20 -2.50
N ALA A 108 12.74 8.44 -3.05
CA ALA A 108 11.87 7.36 -3.54
C ALA A 108 12.46 6.72 -4.81
N LYS A 109 13.03 7.53 -5.71
CA LYS A 109 13.65 7.05 -6.95
C LYS A 109 14.91 6.23 -6.73
N GLU A 110 15.73 6.59 -5.73
CA GLU A 110 16.92 5.82 -5.37
C GLU A 110 16.59 4.48 -4.71
N SER A 111 15.43 4.37 -4.06
CA SER A 111 15.01 3.16 -3.34
C SER A 111 14.10 2.23 -4.17
N ALA A 112 13.77 2.60 -5.41
CA ALA A 112 12.89 1.84 -6.29
C ALA A 112 13.66 1.09 -7.37
N ASP A 113 13.16 -0.07 -7.78
CA ASP A 113 13.70 -0.85 -8.90
C ASP A 113 13.33 -0.24 -10.26
N THR A 114 12.16 0.38 -10.34
CA THR A 114 11.63 0.98 -11.57
C THR A 114 11.05 2.36 -11.31
N VAL A 115 11.28 3.30 -12.23
CA VAL A 115 10.75 4.67 -12.15
C VAL A 115 9.79 4.91 -13.31
N LEU A 116 8.56 5.31 -13.00
CA LEU A 116 7.54 5.68 -13.99
C LEU A 116 7.75 7.12 -14.46
N ALA A 117 8.38 7.29 -15.62
CA ALA A 117 8.76 8.61 -16.12
C ALA A 117 7.57 9.55 -16.41
N ASP A 118 6.37 9.00 -16.64
CA ASP A 118 5.16 9.71 -17.04
C ASP A 118 4.13 9.90 -15.91
N ASP A 119 4.45 9.48 -14.68
CA ASP A 119 3.59 9.53 -13.50
C ASP A 119 2.20 8.88 -13.70
N ASN A 120 2.09 7.90 -14.61
CA ASN A 120 0.81 7.28 -14.96
C ASN A 120 0.71 5.83 -14.48
N PHE A 121 -0.28 5.54 -13.62
CA PHE A 121 -0.58 4.18 -13.18
C PHE A 121 -1.05 3.25 -14.31
N SER A 122 -1.53 3.78 -15.44
CA SER A 122 -1.88 2.97 -16.62
C SER A 122 -0.67 2.26 -17.23
N THR A 123 0.54 2.74 -16.95
CA THR A 123 1.80 2.11 -17.42
C THR A 123 2.10 0.80 -16.70
N ILE A 124 1.43 0.51 -15.59
CA ILE A 124 1.56 -0.73 -14.81
C ILE A 124 0.63 -1.85 -15.36
N VAL A 125 -0.40 -1.50 -16.13
CA VAL A 125 -1.48 -2.41 -16.60
C VAL A 125 -1.08 -3.20 -17.85
#